data_AF-A0A258B3H1-F1
#
_entry.id   AF-A0A258B3H1-F1
#
_cell.length_a   1.000
_cell.length_b   1.000
_cell.length_c   1.000
_cell.angle_alpha   90.00
_cell.angle_beta   90.00
_cell.angle_gamma   90.00
#
_symmetry.space_group_name_H-M   'P 1'
#
loop_
_entity.id
_entity.type
_entity.pdbx_description
1 polymer ?
#
loop_
_entity_poly.entity_id
_entity_poly.type
_entity_poly.pdbx_seq_one_letter_code
_entity_poly.pdbx_strand_id
1 'polypeptide(L)'
;DTVCLLLRRRCLDLLGMARREGEIISGFEKVMAGIRSGKVAWLIEATDSADDGRSKILALARAVGAAQPVSPKLCGVFSNEDLSLALGLENAVHLALVNGKRIRRWNHEVTRLSGFVPLVPPGWNYTEGAQATAPD
;
A
#
# COMPACT_ATOMS: atom_id res chain seq x y z
N ASP A 1 -15.94 6.91 -16.51
CA ASP A 1 -15.23 5.65 -16.21
C ASP A 1 -15.65 5.11 -14.83
N THR A 2 -16.86 4.54 -14.76
CA THR A 2 -17.55 4.20 -13.50
C THR A 2 -16.92 3.00 -12.78
N VAL A 3 -16.31 2.08 -13.53
CA VAL A 3 -15.72 0.86 -12.97
C VAL A 3 -14.49 1.18 -12.13
N CYS A 4 -13.60 2.06 -12.60
CA CYS A 4 -12.42 2.48 -11.87
C CYS A 4 -12.80 3.11 -10.51
N LEU A 5 -13.80 4.01 -10.50
CA LEU A 5 -14.29 4.64 -9.27
C LEU A 5 -14.84 3.61 -8.26
N LEU A 6 -15.61 2.62 -8.74
CA LEU A 6 -16.14 1.56 -7.88
C LEU A 6 -15.03 0.66 -7.31
N LEU A 7 -13.99 0.37 -8.09
CA LEU A 7 -12.82 -0.40 -7.62
C LEU A 7 -12.03 0.36 -6.55
N ARG A 8 -11.79 1.67 -6.76
CA ARG A 8 -11.16 2.54 -5.76
C ARG A 8 -11.94 2.50 -4.45
N ARG A 9 -13.26 2.67 -4.50
CA ARG A 9 -14.11 2.63 -3.31
C ARG A 9 -14.03 1.29 -2.58
N ARG A 10 -14.10 0.17 -3.31
CA ARG A 10 -13.96 -1.18 -2.72
C ARG A 10 -12.61 -1.38 -2.03
N CYS A 11 -11.53 -0.88 -2.61
CA CYS A 11 -10.22 -0.93 -1.98
C CYS A 11 -10.22 -0.16 -0.65
N LEU A 12 -10.75 1.06 -0.63
CA LEU A 12 -10.89 1.86 0.59
C LEU A 12 -11.75 1.17 1.66
N ASP A 13 -12.91 0.61 1.28
CA ASP A 13 -13.77 -0.13 2.21
C ASP A 13 -13.04 -1.35 2.81
N LEU A 14 -12.21 -2.04 2.03
CA LEU A 14 -11.38 -3.15 2.50
C LEU A 14 -10.31 -2.70 3.49
N LEU A 15 -9.69 -1.54 3.28
CA LEU A 15 -8.74 -0.96 4.23
C LEU A 15 -9.42 -0.60 5.55
N GLY A 16 -10.62 -0.02 5.49
CA GLY A 16 -11.43 0.25 6.67
C GLY A 16 -11.79 -1.03 7.45
N MET A 17 -12.07 -2.13 6.75
CA MET A 17 -12.26 -3.45 7.38
C MET A 17 -10.96 -3.98 8.01
N ALA A 18 -9.85 -3.94 7.28
CA ALA A 18 -8.54 -4.40 7.75
C ALA A 18 -8.09 -3.63 9.01
N ARG A 19 -8.39 -2.33 9.08
CA ARG A 19 -8.16 -1.49 10.27
C ARG A 19 -8.88 -2.04 11.50
N ARG A 20 -10.17 -2.34 11.37
CA ARG A 20 -10.98 -2.90 12.47
C ARG A 20 -10.49 -4.28 12.92
N GLU A 21 -9.87 -5.02 12.02
CA GLU A 21 -9.29 -6.34 12.30
C GLU A 21 -7.86 -6.26 12.86
N GLY A 22 -7.29 -5.05 13.02
CA GLY A 22 -5.94 -4.84 13.54
C GLY A 22 -4.83 -5.12 12.51
N GLU A 23 -5.18 -5.19 11.23
CA GLU A 23 -4.26 -5.54 10.14
C GLU A 23 -3.60 -4.30 9.50
N ILE A 24 -3.96 -3.10 9.94
CA ILE A 24 -3.40 -1.82 9.46
C ILE A 24 -2.51 -1.19 10.53
N ILE A 25 -1.25 -0.99 10.17
CA ILE A 25 -0.31 -0.14 10.88
C ILE A 25 -0.34 1.24 10.24
N SER A 26 -0.42 2.31 11.05
CA SER A 26 -0.51 3.69 10.56
C SER A 26 0.53 4.60 11.22
N GLY A 27 1.12 5.50 10.44
CA GLY A 27 2.11 6.48 10.88
C GLY A 27 3.55 6.06 10.57
N PHE A 28 4.39 7.04 10.27
CA PHE A 28 5.75 6.86 9.76
C PHE A 28 6.60 5.87 10.58
N GLU A 29 6.81 6.15 11.86
CA GLU A 29 7.65 5.31 12.73
C GLU A 29 7.13 3.88 12.87
N LYS A 30 5.81 3.71 13.00
CA LYS A 30 5.18 2.39 13.15
C LYS A 30 5.29 1.58 11.87
N VAL A 31 5.10 2.22 10.71
CA VAL A 31 5.27 1.59 9.40
C VAL A 31 6.71 1.15 9.19
N MET A 32 7.68 2.01 9.51
CA MET A 32 9.11 1.67 9.44
C MET A 32 9.44 0.46 10.33
N ALA A 33 8.94 0.41 11.56
CA ALA A 33 9.10 -0.75 12.43
C ALA A 33 8.42 -2.01 11.87
N GLY A 34 7.22 -1.88 11.29
CA GLY A 34 6.50 -2.96 10.62
C GLY A 34 7.30 -3.55 9.47
N ILE A 35 7.89 -2.72 8.61
CA ILE A 35 8.73 -3.16 7.49
C ILE A 35 9.93 -3.98 8.01
N ARG A 36 10.64 -3.48 9.03
CA ARG A 36 11.78 -4.20 9.64
C ARG A 36 11.39 -5.56 10.20
N SER A 37 10.15 -5.71 10.66
CA SER A 37 9.65 -6.98 11.19
C SER A 37 9.37 -8.04 10.12
N GLY A 38 9.36 -7.68 8.83
CA GLY A 38 9.07 -8.61 7.72
C GLY A 38 7.60 -9.05 7.62
N LYS A 39 6.70 -8.49 8.42
CA LYS A 39 5.28 -8.89 8.46
C LYS A 39 4.37 -8.09 7.52
N VAL A 40 4.91 -7.03 6.92
CA VAL A 40 4.17 -6.14 6.03
C VAL A 40 4.06 -6.78 4.66
N ALA A 41 2.83 -6.85 4.15
CA ALA A 41 2.53 -7.37 2.83
C ALA A 41 2.35 -6.24 1.80
N TRP A 42 1.74 -5.13 2.22
CA TRP A 42 1.59 -3.93 1.39
C TRP A 42 1.93 -2.68 2.17
N LEU A 43 2.62 -1.77 1.50
CA LEU A 43 2.76 -0.37 1.86
C LEU A 43 1.72 0.42 1.09
N ILE A 44 0.99 1.26 1.80
CA ILE A 44 -0.02 2.13 1.24
C ILE A 44 0.36 3.56 1.62
N GLU A 45 0.70 4.34 0.61
CA GLU A 45 1.22 5.68 0.76
C GLU A 45 0.25 6.65 0.10
N ALA A 46 -0.08 7.74 0.80
CA ALA A 46 -0.92 8.77 0.23
C ALA A 46 -0.23 9.42 -0.99
N THR A 47 -0.98 9.72 -2.06
CA THR A 47 -0.46 10.38 -3.27
C THR A 47 0.18 11.74 -2.97
N ASP A 48 -0.36 12.42 -1.97
CA ASP A 48 0.03 13.74 -1.44
C ASP A 48 0.98 13.65 -0.24
N SER A 49 1.60 12.48 -0.03
CA SER A 49 2.68 12.31 0.96
C SER A 49 3.91 13.16 0.65
N ALA A 50 4.56 13.64 1.71
CA ALA A 50 5.83 14.35 1.61
C ALA A 50 6.93 13.44 1.04
N ASP A 51 7.74 13.98 0.14
CA ASP A 51 8.75 13.20 -0.59
C ASP A 51 9.85 12.62 0.31
N ASP A 52 10.29 13.36 1.33
CA ASP A 52 11.31 12.91 2.28
C ASP A 52 10.84 11.69 3.09
N GLY A 53 9.62 11.75 3.65
CA GLY A 53 9.04 10.64 4.41
C GLY A 53 8.83 9.40 3.55
N ARG A 54 8.24 9.58 2.36
CA ARG A 54 8.04 8.50 1.40
C ARG A 54 9.36 7.87 0.98
N SER A 55 10.36 8.66 0.62
CA SER A 55 11.67 8.16 0.18
C SER A 55 12.35 7.29 1.24
N LYS A 56 12.26 7.64 2.52
CA LYS A 56 12.78 6.84 3.64
C LYS A 56 12.08 5.49 3.78
N ILE A 57 10.74 5.48 3.70
CA ILE A 57 9.95 4.24 3.75
C ILE A 57 10.29 3.33 2.57
N LEU A 58 10.33 3.87 1.36
CA LEU A 58 10.63 3.10 0.14
C LEU A 58 12.07 2.58 0.11
N ALA A 59 13.03 3.34 0.64
CA ALA A 59 14.41 2.88 0.77
C ALA A 59 14.51 1.71 1.76
N LEU A 60 13.83 1.80 2.91
CA LEU A 60 13.79 0.71 3.88
C LEU A 60 13.11 -0.54 3.32
N ALA A 61 11.97 -0.38 2.64
CA ALA A 61 11.25 -1.48 2.01
C ALA A 61 12.12 -2.25 1.02
N ARG A 62 12.91 -1.54 0.22
CA ARG A 62 13.88 -2.13 -0.71
C ARG A 62 15.03 -2.83 0.01
N ALA A 63 15.61 -2.20 1.03
CA ALA A 63 16.69 -2.81 1.81
C ALA A 63 16.25 -4.12 2.48
N VAL A 64 15.04 -4.14 3.05
CA VAL A 64 14.47 -5.36 3.66
C VAL A 64 14.09 -6.39 2.60
N GLY A 65 13.51 -5.96 1.47
CA GLY A 65 13.16 -6.85 0.36
C GLY A 65 14.35 -7.51 -0.32
N ALA A 66 15.53 -6.88 -0.31
CA ALA A 66 16.77 -7.50 -0.78
C ALA A 66 17.29 -8.59 0.16
N ALA A 67 16.93 -8.52 1.45
CA ALA A 67 17.37 -9.46 2.49
C ALA A 67 16.33 -10.56 2.81
N GLN A 68 15.11 -10.45 2.29
CA GLN A 68 14.01 -11.38 2.57
C GLN A 68 13.36 -11.90 1.28
N PRO A 69 12.76 -13.11 1.28
CA PRO A 69 12.15 -13.68 0.08
C PRO A 69 10.93 -12.91 -0.44
N VAL A 70 10.29 -12.11 0.41
CA VAL A 70 9.06 -11.38 0.10
C VAL A 70 9.27 -9.90 0.42
N SER A 71 9.24 -9.07 -0.62
CA SER A 71 9.21 -7.62 -0.46
C SER A 71 7.76 -7.12 -0.33
N PRO A 72 7.49 -6.13 0.52
CA PRO A 72 6.15 -5.56 0.64
C PRO A 72 5.82 -4.79 -0.64
N LYS A 73 4.66 -5.05 -1.24
CA LYS A 73 4.18 -4.36 -2.44
C LYS A 73 3.76 -2.92 -2.12
N LEU A 74 3.67 -2.05 -3.12
CA LEU A 74 3.34 -0.63 -2.93
C LEU A 74 2.03 -0.23 -3.61
N CYS A 75 1.20 0.54 -2.91
CA CYS A 75 0.00 1.17 -3.42
C CYS A 75 -0.02 2.66 -3.05
N GLY A 76 0.20 3.52 -4.04
CA GLY A 76 0.22 4.97 -3.97
C GLY A 76 -0.94 5.62 -4.70
N VAL A 77 -2.14 5.03 -4.64
CA VAL A 77 -3.26 5.40 -5.52
C VAL A 77 -4.25 6.37 -4.87
N PHE A 78 -4.29 6.41 -3.53
CA PHE A 78 -5.28 7.13 -2.74
C PHE A 78 -4.69 8.39 -2.11
N SER A 79 -5.49 9.44 -1.96
CA SER A 79 -5.08 10.64 -1.22
C SER A 79 -5.11 10.40 0.29
N ASN A 80 -4.47 11.28 1.05
CA ASN A 80 -4.56 11.28 2.50
C ASN A 80 -6.03 11.42 2.97
N GLU A 81 -6.83 12.24 2.28
CA GLU A 81 -8.25 12.42 2.59
C GLU A 81 -9.03 11.11 2.40
N ASP A 82 -8.88 10.44 1.26
CA ASP A 82 -9.52 9.16 0.95
C ASP A 82 -9.19 8.11 2.03
N LEU A 83 -7.90 8.00 2.38
CA LEU A 83 -7.41 7.05 3.37
C LEU A 83 -7.89 7.39 4.78
N SER A 84 -7.85 8.67 5.15
CA SER A 84 -8.28 9.16 6.47
C SER A 84 -9.77 8.89 6.69
N LEU A 85 -10.60 9.17 5.68
CA LEU A 85 -12.03 8.88 5.71
C LEU A 85 -12.30 7.37 5.82
N ALA A 86 -11.61 6.55 5.03
CA ALA A 86 -11.81 5.10 5.02
C ALA A 86 -11.40 4.42 6.33
N LEU A 87 -10.35 4.95 6.98
CA LEU A 87 -9.76 4.38 8.20
C LEU A 87 -10.31 5.00 9.49
N GLY A 88 -11.07 6.09 9.39
CA GLY A 88 -11.52 6.87 10.54
C GLY A 88 -10.33 7.49 11.31
N LEU A 89 -9.34 7.99 10.57
CA LEU A 89 -8.12 8.61 11.10
C LEU A 89 -8.11 10.10 10.79
N GLU A 90 -7.42 10.89 11.61
CA GLU A 90 -7.20 12.31 11.32
C GLU A 90 -6.15 12.51 10.22
N ASN A 91 -5.16 11.63 10.15
CA ASN A 91 -4.08 11.70 9.17
C ASN A 91 -3.53 10.31 8.82
N ALA A 92 -3.74 9.88 7.58
CA ALA A 92 -3.44 8.53 7.08
C ALA A 92 -2.47 8.56 5.90
N VAL A 93 -1.32 9.22 6.08
CA VAL A 93 -0.30 9.39 5.02
C VAL A 93 0.48 8.10 4.74
N HIS A 94 0.96 7.45 5.80
CA HIS A 94 1.82 6.26 5.72
C HIS A 94 1.14 5.09 6.39
N LEU A 95 0.88 4.03 5.63
CA LEU A 95 0.17 2.86 6.10
C LEU A 95 0.88 1.58 5.67
N ALA A 96 0.76 0.55 6.50
CA ALA A 96 1.20 -0.79 6.17
C ALA A 96 0.11 -1.80 6.49
N LEU A 97 -0.27 -2.59 5.49
CA LEU A 97 -1.16 -3.73 5.63
C LEU A 97 -0.32 -4.97 5.86
N VAL A 98 -0.52 -5.63 7.00
CA VAL A 98 0.17 -6.88 7.34
C VAL A 98 -0.51 -8.08 6.72
N ASN A 99 0.19 -9.22 6.67
CA ASN A 99 -0.43 -10.48 6.28
C ASN A 99 -1.53 -10.87 7.25
N GLY A 100 -2.77 -10.86 6.76
CA GLY A 100 -3.97 -11.12 7.54
C GLY A 100 -5.11 -11.72 6.71
N LYS A 101 -6.31 -11.78 7.26
CA LYS A 101 -7.51 -12.36 6.65
C LYS A 101 -7.93 -11.60 5.39
N ARG A 102 -7.70 -10.29 5.34
CA ARG A 102 -8.15 -9.44 4.22
C ARG A 102 -7.18 -9.39 3.06
N ILE A 103 -5.95 -9.88 3.22
CA ILE A 103 -4.90 -9.73 2.22
C ILE A 103 -5.27 -10.33 0.87
N ARG A 104 -5.95 -11.49 0.85
CA ARG A 104 -6.37 -12.14 -0.39
C ARG A 104 -7.39 -11.29 -1.15
N ARG A 105 -8.35 -10.70 -0.44
CA ARG A 105 -9.38 -9.86 -1.07
C ARG A 105 -8.80 -8.53 -1.52
N TRP A 106 -7.93 -7.93 -0.71
CA TRP A 106 -7.16 -6.75 -1.08
C TRP A 106 -6.37 -6.98 -2.37
N ASN A 107 -5.56 -8.05 -2.43
CA ASN A 107 -4.79 -8.42 -3.62
C ASN A 107 -5.67 -8.52 -4.87
N HIS A 108 -6.84 -9.14 -4.76
CA HIS A 108 -7.75 -9.28 -5.89
C HIS A 108 -8.26 -7.93 -6.40
N GLU A 109 -8.76 -7.06 -5.52
CA GLU A 109 -9.33 -5.77 -5.96
C GLU A 109 -8.24 -4.80 -6.42
N VAL A 110 -7.09 -4.75 -5.74
CA VAL A 110 -5.99 -3.84 -6.11
C VAL A 110 -5.35 -4.25 -7.45
N THR A 111 -5.27 -5.55 -7.75
CA THR A 111 -4.81 -6.04 -9.07
C THR A 111 -5.79 -5.69 -10.17
N ARG A 112 -7.10 -5.66 -9.88
CA ARG A 112 -8.08 -5.18 -10.87
C ARG A 112 -7.95 -3.69 -11.08
N LEU A 113 -7.73 -2.92 -10.01
CA LEU A 113 -7.51 -1.48 -10.08
C LEU A 113 -6.22 -1.14 -10.88
N SER A 114 -5.17 -1.96 -10.76
CA SER A 114 -3.92 -1.76 -11.50
C SER A 114 -4.08 -1.87 -13.02
N GLY A 115 -5.14 -2.53 -13.50
CA GLY A 115 -5.49 -2.56 -14.92
C GLY A 115 -6.06 -1.24 -15.47
N PHE A 116 -6.44 -0.30 -14.59
CA PHE A 116 -7.00 1.00 -14.97
C PHE A 116 -6.08 2.18 -14.60
N VAL A 117 -5.34 2.07 -13.50
CA VAL A 117 -4.43 3.11 -13.00
C VAL A 117 -3.13 2.50 -12.49
N PRO A 118 -1.98 3.16 -12.65
CA PRO A 118 -0.74 2.66 -12.06
C PRO A 118 -0.84 2.67 -10.53
N LEU A 119 -0.48 1.55 -9.89
CA LEU A 119 -0.50 1.46 -8.43
C LEU A 119 0.56 2.35 -7.78
N VAL A 120 1.64 2.64 -8.51
CA VAL A 120 2.72 3.52 -8.06
C VAL A 120 2.75 4.71 -9.00
N PRO A 121 2.53 5.95 -8.51
CA PRO A 121 2.62 7.14 -9.35
C PRO A 121 3.98 7.25 -10.05
N PRO A 122 4.01 7.70 -11.33
CA PRO A 122 5.26 7.98 -12.02
C PRO A 122 6.12 8.98 -11.24
N GLY A 123 7.42 8.72 -11.12
CA GLY A 123 8.36 9.54 -10.35
C GLY A 123 8.61 9.06 -8.93
N TRP A 124 7.85 8.07 -8.44
CA TRP A 124 8.21 7.36 -7.23
C TRP A 124 9.29 6.34 -7.59
N ASN A 125 10.48 6.46 -7.00
CA ASN A 125 11.62 5.58 -7.28
C ASN A 125 11.44 4.16 -6.71
N TYR A 126 10.29 3.51 -6.87
CA TYR A 126 10.04 2.16 -6.38
C TYR A 126 9.96 1.18 -7.55
N THR A 127 11.04 0.44 -7.79
CA THR A 127 11.03 -0.74 -8.65
C THR A 127 10.52 -1.92 -7.84
N GLU A 128 9.35 -2.45 -8.23
CA GLU A 128 8.81 -3.68 -7.68
C GLU A 128 9.87 -4.78 -7.85
N GLY A 129 10.21 -5.49 -6.76
CA GLY A 129 11.16 -6.60 -6.83
C GLY A 129 10.63 -7.67 -7.76
N ALA A 130 11.20 -7.74 -8.97
CA ALA A 130 10.83 -8.64 -10.06
C ALA A 130 9.35 -8.56 -10.47
N GLN A 131 9.10 -7.73 -11.48
CA GLN A 131 8.02 -7.95 -12.43
C GLN A 131 8.16 -9.37 -12.98
N ALA A 132 7.42 -10.33 -12.43
CA ALA A 132 7.19 -11.60 -13.09
C ALA A 132 6.46 -11.24 -14.39
N THR A 133 7.20 -11.29 -15.48
CA THR A 133 6.75 -11.14 -16.85
C THR A 133 5.47 -11.93 -17.05
N ALA A 134 4.38 -11.25 -17.44
CA ALA A 134 3.33 -11.92 -18.18
C ALA A 134 3.90 -12.23 -19.57
N PRO A 135 4.03 -13.50 -19.98
CA PRO A 135 4.31 -13.80 -21.37
C PRO A 135 3.03 -13.61 -22.18
N ASP A 136 3.17 -13.01 -23.37
CA ASP A 136 2.21 -13.15 -24.48
C ASP A 136 2.11 -14.62 -24.93
#